data_AF-A0A7Z8KNT8-F1
#
_entry.id   AF-A0A7Z8KNT8-F1
#
_cell.length_a   1.000
_cell.length_b   1.000
_cell.length_c   1.000
_cell.angle_alpha   90.00
_cell.angle_beta   90.00
_cell.angle_gamma   90.00
#
_symmetry.space_group_name_H-M   'P 1'
#
loop_
_entity.id
_entity.type
_entity.pdbx_description
1 polymer ?
#
loop_
_entity_poly.entity_id
_entity_poly.type
_entity_poly.pdbx_seq_one_letter_code
_entity_poly.pdbx_strand_id
1 'polypeptide(L)'
;MKTERKILVCENGKLVLRKISLAYTDSNGETAYLFEPEKKVEKQTENYYEHIENNFLLIGLLRKVDMSKLSNEEVENLMLRKHEKEENFLRAGRAHGYNLGLDMNPEDILKFYISLTPEERVALECKP
;
A
#
# COMPACT_ATOMS: atom_id res chain seq x y z
N MET A 1 -29.63 2.39 9.56
CA MET A 1 -29.09 3.14 8.40
C MET A 1 -28.73 4.54 8.87
N LYS A 2 -27.46 4.98 8.76
CA LYS A 2 -27.07 6.37 9.06
C LYS A 2 -27.40 7.23 7.84
N THR A 3 -28.11 8.33 8.03
CA THR A 3 -28.46 9.30 6.98
C THR A 3 -27.20 9.96 6.44
N GLU A 4 -26.87 9.76 5.16
CA GLU A 4 -25.74 10.44 4.51
C GLU A 4 -26.01 11.95 4.48
N ARG A 5 -25.06 12.76 4.98
CA ARG A 5 -25.14 14.23 4.92
C ARG A 5 -24.24 14.73 3.80
N LYS A 6 -24.81 15.50 2.85
CA LYS A 6 -24.12 16.08 1.70
C LYS A 6 -24.35 17.58 1.66
N ILE A 7 -23.39 18.34 1.17
CA ILE A 7 -23.50 19.79 0.96
C ILE A 7 -22.93 20.18 -0.40
N LEU A 8 -23.52 21.21 -0.99
CA LEU A 8 -23.05 21.78 -2.24
C LEU A 8 -21.95 22.81 -1.94
N VAL A 9 -20.77 22.62 -2.52
CA VAL A 9 -19.63 23.53 -2.39
C VAL A 9 -19.22 24.07 -3.75
N CYS A 10 -18.70 25.29 -3.80
CA CYS A 10 -18.14 25.85 -5.02
C CYS A 10 -16.63 25.58 -5.04
N GLU A 11 -16.18 24.70 -5.92
CA GLU A 11 -14.77 24.36 -6.12
C GLU A 11 -14.36 24.73 -7.55
N ASN A 12 -13.30 25.52 -7.70
CA ASN A 12 -12.78 25.94 -9.01
C ASN A 12 -13.85 26.53 -9.95
N GLY A 13 -14.80 27.29 -9.40
CA GLY A 13 -15.90 27.92 -10.14
C GLY A 13 -17.03 26.98 -10.55
N LYS A 14 -17.06 25.74 -10.04
CA LYS A 14 -18.12 24.75 -10.29
C LYS A 14 -18.77 24.31 -8.98
N LEU A 15 -20.08 24.07 -9.03
CA LEU A 15 -20.82 23.52 -7.89
C LEU A 15 -20.62 22.00 -7.83
N VAL A 16 -20.09 21.51 -6.71
CA VAL A 16 -19.78 20.10 -6.46
C VAL A 16 -20.50 19.64 -5.19
N LEU A 17 -21.08 18.44 -5.21
CA LEU A 17 -21.76 17.86 -4.05
C LEU A 17 -20.77 17.03 -3.23
N ARG A 18 -20.40 17.49 -2.03
CA ARG A 18 -19.46 16.81 -1.12
C ARG A 18 -20.20 16.08 0.00
N LYS A 19 -19.73 14.89 0.35
CA LYS A 19 -20.16 14.15 1.56
C LYS A 19 -19.45 14.71 2.79
N ILE A 20 -20.20 14.94 3.87
CA ILE A 20 -19.67 15.48 5.13
C ILE A 20 -19.33 14.31 6.07
N SER A 21 -18.06 14.19 6.47
CA SER A 21 -17.62 13.29 7.54
C SER A 21 -17.92 13.85 8.92
N LEU A 22 -17.68 15.15 9.10
CA LEU A 22 -17.87 15.83 10.38
C LEU A 22 -18.29 17.29 10.12
N ALA A 23 -19.14 17.83 10.99
CA ALA A 23 -19.43 19.26 11.05
C ALA A 23 -19.16 19.75 12.46
N TYR A 24 -18.45 20.85 12.59
CA TYR A 24 -18.15 21.51 13.86
C TYR A 24 -18.54 22.98 13.75
N THR A 25 -19.32 23.47 14.70
CA THR A 25 -19.65 24.90 14.80
C THR A 25 -18.84 25.47 15.95
N ASP A 26 -18.07 26.53 15.67
CA ASP A 26 -17.27 27.19 16.68
C ASP A 26 -18.13 28.11 17.58
N SER A 27 -17.50 28.69 18.60
CA SER A 27 -18.17 29.61 19.52
C SER A 27 -18.62 30.94 18.90
N ASN A 28 -18.16 31.26 17.68
CA ASN A 28 -18.54 32.45 16.93
C ASN A 28 -19.71 32.19 15.97
N GLY A 29 -20.20 30.95 15.91
CA GLY A 29 -21.31 30.54 15.04
C GLY A 29 -20.86 30.11 13.64
N GLU A 30 -19.56 30.09 13.36
CA GLU A 30 -19.03 29.63 12.07
C GLU A 30 -18.97 28.10 12.06
N THR A 31 -19.48 27.49 10.98
CA THR A 31 -19.51 26.03 10.85
C THR A 31 -18.45 25.56 9.86
N ALA A 32 -17.48 24.78 10.35
CA ALA A 32 -16.48 24.09 9.56
C ALA A 32 -16.95 22.67 9.23
N TYR A 33 -16.73 22.24 7.99
CA TYR A 33 -17.05 20.90 7.50
C TYR A 33 -15.78 20.13 7.17
N LEU A 34 -15.64 18.93 7.72
CA LEU A 34 -14.68 17.94 7.25
C LEU A 34 -15.39 17.07 6.21
N PHE A 35 -14.91 17.08 4.98
CA PHE A 35 -15.47 16.27 3.90
C PHE A 35 -14.88 14.87 3.91
N GLU A 36 -15.69 13.88 3.53
CA GLU A 36 -15.14 12.56 3.23
C GLU A 36 -14.13 12.73 2.08
N PRO A 37 -12.93 12.13 2.20
CA PRO A 37 -12.02 12.11 1.08
C PRO A 37 -12.78 11.54 -0.11
N GLU A 38 -12.91 12.34 -1.17
CA GLU A 38 -13.41 11.82 -2.43
C GLU A 38 -12.49 10.66 -2.76
N LYS A 39 -13.06 9.44 -2.81
CA LYS A 39 -12.48 8.39 -3.63
C LYS A 39 -12.54 8.94 -5.05
N LYS A 40 -11.55 9.76 -5.40
CA LYS A 40 -11.10 9.89 -6.77
C LYS A 40 -10.81 8.46 -7.16
N VAL A 41 -11.76 7.85 -7.86
CA VAL A 41 -11.45 6.78 -8.78
C VAL A 41 -10.68 7.48 -9.91
N GLU A 42 -9.48 7.97 -9.60
CA GLU A 42 -8.42 7.88 -10.57
C GLU A 42 -8.42 6.41 -10.94
N LYS A 43 -8.56 6.10 -12.23
CA LYS A 43 -8.27 4.77 -12.71
C LYS A 43 -6.82 4.51 -12.28
N GLN A 44 -6.66 3.91 -11.11
CA GLN A 44 -5.41 3.31 -10.69
C GLN A 44 -5.21 2.19 -11.72
N THR A 45 -4.51 2.50 -12.80
CA THR A 45 -3.44 1.61 -13.22
C THR A 45 -2.67 1.36 -11.94
N GLU A 46 -2.92 0.23 -11.28
CA GLU A 46 -2.01 -0.31 -10.28
C GLU A 46 -0.61 -0.15 -10.88
N ASN A 47 0.21 0.68 -10.26
CA ASN A 47 1.57 0.85 -10.73
C ASN A 47 2.22 -0.53 -10.65
N TYR A 48 2.93 -0.97 -11.68
CA TYR A 48 3.61 -2.27 -11.71
C TYR A 48 4.44 -2.51 -10.42
N TYR A 49 5.10 -1.47 -9.92
CA TYR A 49 5.83 -1.49 -8.65
C TYR A 49 4.93 -1.68 -7.42
N GLU A 50 3.76 -1.04 -7.40
CA GLU A 50 2.76 -1.19 -6.34
C GLU A 50 2.19 -2.62 -6.32
N HIS A 51 1.99 -3.22 -7.49
CA HIS A 51 1.52 -4.61 -7.58
C HIS A 51 2.57 -5.61 -7.05
N ILE A 52 3.85 -5.42 -7.40
CA ILE A 52 4.96 -6.21 -6.85
C ILE A 52 5.03 -6.07 -5.32
N GLU A 53 5.00 -4.83 -4.82
CA GLU A 53 5.05 -4.56 -3.39
C GLU A 53 3.86 -5.20 -2.66
N ASN A 54 2.67 -5.13 -3.24
CA ASN A 54 1.48 -5.80 -2.69
C ASN A 54 1.64 -7.33 -2.64
N ASN A 55 2.25 -7.95 -3.64
CA ASN A 55 2.53 -9.39 -3.62
C ASN A 55 3.53 -9.77 -2.53
N PHE A 56 4.59 -8.97 -2.33
CA PHE A 56 5.51 -9.18 -1.22
C PHE A 56 4.88 -8.98 0.16
N LEU A 57 4.00 -7.97 0.30
CA LEU A 57 3.20 -7.78 1.52
C LEU A 57 2.24 -8.95 1.77
N LEU A 58 1.62 -9.49 0.71
CA LEU A 58 0.68 -10.60 0.78
C LEU A 58 1.34 -11.85 1.34
N ILE A 59 2.49 -12.25 0.78
CA ILE A 59 3.29 -13.39 1.25
C ILE A 59 4.02 -13.11 2.57
N GLY A 60 3.95 -11.88 3.07
CA GLY A 60 4.52 -11.46 4.36
C GLY A 60 6.03 -11.25 4.37
N LEU A 61 6.66 -11.23 3.19
CA LEU A 61 8.06 -10.85 3.01
C LEU A 61 8.28 -9.40 3.45
N LEU A 62 7.30 -8.52 3.16
CA LEU A 62 7.26 -7.14 3.62
C LEU A 62 6.20 -6.93 4.70
N ARG A 63 6.42 -5.88 5.51
CA ARG A 63 5.45 -5.39 6.49
C ARG A 63 5.31 -3.88 6.37
N LYS A 64 4.09 -3.36 6.52
CA LYS A 64 3.87 -1.93 6.66
C LYS A 64 4.35 -1.49 8.03
N VAL A 65 5.32 -0.57 8.07
CA VAL A 65 5.88 0.01 9.30
C VAL A 65 5.57 1.50 9.29
N ASP A 66 5.08 2.02 10.42
CA ASP A 66 4.92 3.47 10.60
C ASP A 66 6.30 4.09 10.86
N MET A 67 6.81 4.84 9.87
CA MET A 67 8.13 5.47 9.92
C MET A 67 8.08 6.87 10.54
N SER A 68 6.90 7.41 10.88
CA SER A 68 6.74 8.82 11.30
C SER A 68 7.48 9.21 12.58
N LYS A 69 7.86 8.22 13.38
CA LYS A 69 8.55 8.39 14.67
C LYS A 69 10.01 7.94 14.65
N LEU A 70 10.51 7.47 13.51
CA LEU A 70 11.87 6.97 13.37
C LEU A 70 12.82 8.09 12.96
N SER A 71 14.07 7.97 13.40
CA SER A 71 15.16 8.79 12.88
C SER A 71 15.50 8.41 11.44
N ASN A 72 16.17 9.31 10.72
CA ASN A 72 16.58 9.05 9.33
C ASN A 72 17.49 7.82 9.21
N GLU A 73 18.38 7.59 10.18
CA GLU A 73 19.28 6.43 10.21
C GLU A 73 18.50 5.12 10.40
N GLU A 74 17.46 5.12 11.23
CA GLU A 74 16.58 3.95 11.41
C GLU A 74 15.76 3.67 10.14
N VAL A 75 15.27 4.71 9.47
CA VAL A 75 14.56 4.58 8.18
C VAL A 75 15.49 3.99 7.12
N GLU A 76 16.71 4.51 6.98
CA GLU A 76 17.68 4.01 6.00
C GLU A 76 18.05 2.55 6.24
N ASN A 77 18.33 2.18 7.50
CA ASN A 77 18.62 0.79 7.86
C ASN A 77 17.44 -0.15 7.57
N LEU A 78 16.19 0.30 7.79
CA LEU A 78 15.01 -0.50 7.46
C LEU A 78 14.82 -0.65 5.94
N MET A 79 15.09 0.40 5.18
CA MET A 79 15.04 0.34 3.72
C MET A 79 16.10 -0.60 3.15
N LEU A 80 17.32 -0.59 3.68
CA LEU A 80 18.37 -1.53 3.29
C LEU A 80 17.96 -2.98 3.57
N ARG A 81 17.50 -3.28 4.79
CA ARG A 81 17.01 -4.62 5.14
C ARG A 81 15.83 -5.06 4.28
N LYS A 82 14.94 -4.13 3.91
CA LYS A 82 13.86 -4.40 2.95
C LYS A 82 14.43 -4.88 1.61
N HIS A 83 15.40 -4.17 1.06
CA HIS A 83 15.98 -4.49 -0.24
C HIS A 83 16.73 -5.82 -0.21
N GLU A 84 17.48 -6.09 0.85
CA GLU A 84 18.19 -7.38 1.02
C GLU A 84 17.23 -8.58 1.04
N LYS A 85 16.10 -8.47 1.73
CA LYS A 85 15.08 -9.54 1.76
C LYS A 85 14.46 -9.77 0.39
N GLU A 86 14.06 -8.70 -0.30
CA GLU A 86 13.52 -8.77 -1.65
C GLU A 86 14.53 -9.42 -2.60
N GLU A 87 15.78 -8.99 -2.59
CA GLU A 87 16.82 -9.52 -3.46
C GLU A 87 17.08 -11.02 -3.20
N ASN A 88 17.15 -11.43 -1.94
CA ASN A 88 17.33 -12.85 -1.57
C ASN A 88 16.17 -13.71 -2.11
N PHE A 89 14.93 -13.26 -1.95
CA PHE A 89 13.75 -13.95 -2.48
C PHE A 89 13.77 -14.04 -4.01
N LEU A 90 14.06 -12.92 -4.69
CA LEU A 90 14.13 -12.87 -6.16
C LEU A 90 15.26 -13.74 -6.71
N ARG A 91 16.40 -13.81 -6.02
CA ARG A 91 17.51 -14.73 -6.37
C ARG A 91 17.10 -16.19 -6.21
N ALA A 92 16.41 -16.54 -5.13
CA ALA A 92 15.91 -17.89 -4.92
C ALA A 92 14.92 -18.30 -6.01
N GLY A 93 13.98 -17.42 -6.40
CA GLY A 93 13.04 -17.70 -7.49
C GLY A 93 13.74 -17.90 -8.83
N ARG A 94 14.77 -17.11 -9.14
CA ARG A 94 15.60 -17.31 -10.34
C ARG A 94 16.31 -18.67 -10.34
N ALA A 95 16.82 -19.11 -9.19
CA ALA A 95 17.41 -20.44 -9.06
C ALA A 95 16.39 -21.59 -9.26
N HIS A 96 15.11 -21.32 -8.97
CA HIS A 96 13.99 -22.24 -9.21
C HIS A 96 13.40 -22.14 -10.63
N GLY A 97 14.01 -21.33 -11.51
CA GLY A 97 13.59 -21.19 -12.91
C GLY A 97 12.50 -20.16 -13.17
N TYR A 98 12.14 -19.33 -12.18
CA TYR A 98 11.20 -18.22 -12.35
C TYR A 98 11.91 -16.97 -12.88
N ASN A 99 11.29 -16.25 -13.82
CA ASN A 99 11.80 -14.98 -14.31
C ASN A 99 11.36 -13.83 -13.39
N LEU A 100 12.10 -13.62 -12.30
CA LEU A 100 11.83 -12.56 -11.31
C LEU A 100 12.77 -11.34 -11.46
N GLY A 101 13.06 -10.95 -12.71
CA GLY A 101 13.95 -9.82 -13.05
C GLY A 101 13.21 -8.51 -13.38
N LEU A 102 13.84 -7.64 -14.18
CA LEU A 102 13.27 -6.35 -14.60
C LEU A 102 11.95 -6.50 -15.37
N ASP A 103 11.75 -7.63 -16.05
CA ASP A 103 10.54 -7.97 -16.81
C ASP A 103 9.66 -9.00 -16.08
N MET A 104 9.74 -9.10 -14.74
CA MET A 104 8.99 -10.14 -14.05
C MET A 104 7.48 -9.94 -14.20
N ASN A 105 6.74 -11.03 -14.33
CA ASN A 105 5.31 -10.96 -14.07
C ASN A 105 5.10 -10.94 -12.54
N PRO A 106 4.41 -9.94 -11.95
CA PRO A 106 4.14 -9.91 -10.52
C PRO A 106 3.41 -11.17 -10.02
N GLU A 107 2.58 -11.82 -10.83
CA GLU A 107 1.92 -13.07 -10.48
C GLU A 107 2.90 -14.25 -10.32
N ASP A 108 4.06 -14.20 -10.98
CA ASP A 108 5.08 -15.24 -10.83
C ASP A 108 5.73 -15.22 -9.44
N ILE A 109 5.69 -14.10 -8.72
CA ILE A 109 6.06 -14.01 -7.30
C ILE A 109 5.19 -14.95 -6.47
N LEU A 110 3.87 -14.92 -6.70
CA LEU A 110 2.92 -15.76 -5.97
C LEU A 110 3.04 -17.22 -6.36
N LYS A 111 3.24 -17.51 -7.66
CA LYS A 111 3.47 -18.90 -8.12
C LYS A 111 4.72 -19.49 -7.50
N PHE A 112 5.81 -18.72 -7.44
CA PHE A 112 7.03 -19.15 -6.77
C PHE A 112 6.77 -19.40 -5.30
N TYR A 113 6.15 -18.46 -4.57
CA TYR A 113 5.81 -18.65 -3.16
C TYR A 113 4.98 -19.93 -2.90
N ILE A 114 3.99 -20.21 -3.76
CA ILE A 114 3.17 -21.42 -3.66
C ILE A 114 3.99 -22.69 -3.91
N SER A 115 4.98 -22.64 -4.80
CA SER A 115 5.86 -23.78 -5.08
C SER A 115 6.82 -24.14 -3.93
N LEU A 116 7.06 -23.21 -3.00
CA LEU A 116 7.94 -23.43 -1.86
C LEU A 116 7.29 -24.32 -0.80
N THR A 117 8.12 -25.16 -0.19
CA THR A 117 7.81 -25.88 1.04
C THR A 117 7.71 -24.92 2.24
N PRO A 118 7.03 -25.32 3.34
CA PRO A 118 6.98 -24.51 4.55
C PRO A 118 8.37 -24.15 5.12
N GLU A 119 9.33 -25.08 5.03
CA GLU A 119 10.71 -24.88 5.48
C GLU A 119 11.42 -23.81 4.66
N GLU A 120 11.25 -23.84 3.33
CA GLU A 120 11.82 -22.84 2.43
C GLU A 120 11.17 -21.46 2.62
N ARG A 121 9.87 -21.40 2.91
CA ARG A 121 9.18 -20.15 3.23
C ARG A 121 9.73 -19.52 4.50
N VAL A 122 9.98 -20.32 5.54
CA VAL A 122 10.61 -19.83 6.78
C VAL A 122 12.04 -19.36 6.50
N ALA A 123 12.82 -20.11 5.70
CA ALA A 123 14.19 -19.75 5.34
C ALA A 123 14.28 -18.45 4.54
N LEU A 124 13.26 -18.14 3.74
CA LEU A 124 13.14 -16.89 2.98
C LEU A 124 12.39 -15.78 3.74
N GLU A 125 12.10 -15.99 5.02
CA GLU A 125 11.38 -15.04 5.88
C GLU A 125 9.98 -14.65 5.37
N CYS A 126 9.36 -15.54 4.59
CA CYS A 126 7.97 -15.42 4.17
C CYS A 126 7.04 -15.97 5.27
N LYS A 127 5.73 -15.77 5.10
CA LYS A 127 4.74 -16.52 5.87
C LYS A 127 4.89 -18.03 5.55
N PRO A 128 4.81 -18.91 6.56
CA PRO A 128 4.84 -20.36 6.36
C PRO A 128 3.62 -20.86 5.58
#